data_AF-A0A932NGQ9-F1
#
_entry.id   AF-A0A932NGQ9-F1
#
_cell.length_a   1.000
_cell.length_b   1.000
_cell.length_c   1.000
_cell.angle_alpha   90.00
_cell.angle_beta   90.00
_cell.angle_gamma   90.00
#
_symmetry.space_group_name_H-M   'P 1'
#
loop_
_entity.id
_entity.type
_entity.pdbx_description
1 polymer ?
#
loop_
_entity_poly.entity_id
_entity_poly.type
_entity_poly.pdbx_seq_one_letter_code
_entity_poly.pdbx_strand_id
1 'polypeptide(L)'
;MAGPVVASAVIVRDFSFSSPVDDSKKMTPRTRAAACAEILDKCWVGVGVVEHDVIDSVNIFQATMLAMREAVAKLQVAPDCVLVDGGRAPAFAGTAKAFAVVRGDAKSFSIACAS
;
A
#
# COMPACT_ATOMS: atom_id res chain seq x y z
N MET A 1 16.24 -5.80 16.94
CA MET A 1 15.14 -6.50 16.24
C MET A 1 14.38 -5.47 15.44
N ALA A 2 14.17 -5.72 14.14
CA ALA A 2 13.33 -4.91 13.29
C ALA A 2 11.85 -5.24 13.57
N GLY A 3 10.97 -4.25 13.52
CA GLY A 3 9.52 -4.47 13.62
C GLY A 3 8.98 -5.25 12.41
N PRO A 4 7.70 -5.64 12.44
CA PRO A 4 7.05 -6.32 11.31
C PRO A 4 7.08 -5.45 10.05
N VAL A 5 7.00 -6.10 8.89
CA VAL A 5 6.79 -5.41 7.62
C VAL A 5 5.30 -5.23 7.41
N VAL A 6 4.88 -3.99 7.20
CA VAL A 6 3.50 -3.63 6.88
C VAL A 6 3.44 -3.08 5.46
N ALA A 7 2.48 -3.57 4.68
CA ALA A 7 2.15 -3.03 3.36
C ALA A 7 0.65 -2.74 3.31
N SER A 8 0.26 -1.72 2.55
CA SER A 8 -1.14 -1.43 2.28
C SER A 8 -1.42 -1.40 0.78
N ALA A 9 -2.65 -1.72 0.40
CA ALA A 9 -3.16 -1.63 -0.95
C ALA A 9 -4.43 -0.79 -0.93
N VAL A 10 -4.56 0.15 -1.86
CA VAL A 10 -5.65 1.13 -1.87
C VAL A 10 -6.27 1.21 -3.26
N ILE A 11 -7.61 1.16 -3.31
CA ILE A 11 -8.40 1.51 -4.49
C ILE A 11 -9.28 2.71 -4.11
N VAL A 12 -9.11 3.82 -4.82
CA VAL A 12 -9.88 5.05 -4.58
C VAL A 12 -11.26 4.90 -5.21
N ARG A 13 -12.32 5.05 -4.42
CA ARG A 13 -13.72 5.05 -4.91
C ARG A 13 -14.21 6.47 -5.18
N ASP A 14 -13.80 7.40 -4.33
CA ASP A 14 -14.16 8.80 -4.41
C ASP A 14 -12.90 9.67 -4.33
N PHE A 15 -12.70 10.52 -5.33
CA PHE A 15 -11.55 11.42 -5.45
C PHE A 15 -11.78 12.78 -4.76
N SER A 16 -12.90 12.98 -4.09
CA SER A 16 -13.28 14.23 -3.43
C SER A 16 -12.47 14.54 -2.15
N PHE A 17 -11.15 14.36 -2.15
CA PHE A 17 -10.32 14.58 -0.97
C PHE A 17 -10.25 16.06 -0.57
N SER A 18 -10.45 16.32 0.72
CA SER A 18 -10.36 17.63 1.35
C SER A 18 -9.03 17.84 2.06
N SER A 19 -8.42 16.74 2.54
CA SER A 19 -7.08 16.75 3.10
C SER A 19 -6.04 16.51 2.00
N PRO A 20 -4.89 17.22 2.02
CA PRO A 20 -3.80 16.88 1.13
C PRO A 20 -3.29 15.48 1.47
N VAL A 21 -3.38 14.56 0.52
CA VAL A 21 -2.72 13.26 0.57
C VAL A 21 -1.41 13.40 -0.18
N ASP A 22 -0.30 13.44 0.56
CA ASP A 22 1.08 13.50 0.06
C ASP A 22 1.92 12.52 0.89
N ASP A 23 3.20 12.36 0.58
CA ASP A 23 4.16 11.52 1.31
C ASP A 23 3.97 11.68 2.83
N SER A 24 3.53 10.60 3.48
CA SER A 24 3.16 10.54 4.90
C SER A 24 4.29 11.00 5.83
N LYS A 25 5.54 10.97 5.32
CA LYS A 25 6.77 11.44 5.99
C LYS A 25 6.93 12.96 6.00
N LYS A 26 6.23 13.67 5.11
CA LYS A 26 6.20 15.15 5.05
C LYS A 26 5.03 15.74 5.83
N MET A 27 4.11 14.90 6.30
CA MET A 27 2.89 15.33 6.98
C MET A 27 3.07 15.41 8.51
N THR A 28 2.40 16.38 9.12
CA THR A 28 2.25 16.41 10.59
C THR A 28 1.38 15.25 11.07
N PRO A 29 1.50 14.79 12.33
CA PRO A 29 0.63 13.73 12.87
C PRO A 29 -0.86 14.04 12.73
N ARG A 30 -1.25 15.31 12.91
CA ARG A 30 -2.64 15.76 12.79
C ARG A 30 -3.16 15.68 11.35
N THR A 31 -2.38 16.15 10.38
CA THR A 31 -2.77 16.10 8.96
C THR A 31 -2.78 14.68 8.43
N ARG A 32 -1.84 13.83 8.86
CA ARG A 32 -1.81 12.41 8.52
C ARG A 32 -3.01 11.65 9.07
N ALA A 33 -3.43 11.94 10.30
CA ALA A 33 -4.63 11.34 10.89
C ALA A 33 -5.90 11.73 10.13
N ALA A 34 -6.03 13.00 9.73
CA ALA A 34 -7.16 13.47 8.92
C ALA A 34 -7.19 12.80 7.54
N ALA A 35 -6.05 12.73 6.85
CA ALA A 35 -5.93 12.03 5.57
C ALA A 35 -6.24 10.53 5.70
N CYS A 36 -5.75 9.87 6.76
CA CYS A 36 -6.04 8.45 7.01
C CYS A 36 -7.54 8.19 7.22
N ALA A 37 -8.23 9.04 7.99
CA ALA A 37 -9.67 8.95 8.15
C ALA A 37 -10.40 9.07 6.81
N GLU A 38 -9.97 10.00 5.96
CA GLU A 38 -10.55 10.22 4.63
C GLU A 38 -10.25 9.05 3.66
N ILE A 39 -9.05 8.47 3.71
CA ILE A 39 -8.68 7.28 2.92
C ILE A 39 -9.55 6.08 3.33
N LEU A 40 -9.75 5.85 4.64
CA LEU A 40 -10.57 4.74 5.11
C LEU A 40 -12.05 4.91 4.72
N ASP A 41 -12.54 6.15 4.63
CA ASP A 41 -13.92 6.45 4.21
C ASP A 41 -14.11 6.32 2.68
N LYS A 42 -13.14 6.82 1.89
CA LYS A 42 -13.26 7.00 0.43
C LYS A 42 -12.59 5.92 -0.41
N CYS A 43 -11.81 5.05 0.21
CA CYS A 43 -11.10 3.98 -0.50
C CYS A 43 -11.56 2.59 -0.04
N TRP A 44 -11.24 1.59 -0.85
CA TRP A 44 -11.06 0.23 -0.37
C TRP A 44 -9.61 0.07 0.04
N VAL A 45 -9.39 -0.44 1.25
CA VAL A 45 -8.05 -0.60 1.82
C VAL A 45 -7.85 -2.03 2.27
N GLY A 46 -6.73 -2.62 1.89
CA GLY A 46 -6.24 -3.89 2.40
C GLY A 46 -4.87 -3.70 3.06
N VAL A 47 -4.62 -4.41 4.16
CA VAL A 47 -3.37 -4.31 4.93
C VAL A 47 -2.76 -5.69 5.12
N GLY A 48 -1.54 -5.86 4.63
CA GLY A 48 -0.71 -7.04 4.83
C GLY A 48 0.34 -6.79 5.91
N VAL A 49 0.52 -7.76 6.80
CA VAL A 49 1.48 -7.67 7.90
C VAL A 49 2.27 -8.96 7.91
N VAL A 50 3.59 -8.83 7.85
CA VAL A 50 4.52 -9.96 7.94
C VAL A 50 5.39 -9.77 9.16
N GLU A 51 5.26 -10.70 10.09
CA GLU A 51 5.99 -10.70 11.36
C GLU A 51 7.48 -10.96 11.16
N HIS A 52 8.27 -10.55 12.15
CA HIS A 52 9.73 -10.57 12.06
C HIS A 52 10.34 -11.97 11.91
N ASP A 53 9.70 -12.99 12.47
CA ASP A 53 10.07 -14.41 12.35
C ASP A 53 10.03 -14.89 10.88
N VAL A 54 9.06 -14.39 10.11
CA VAL A 54 8.98 -14.63 8.68
C VAL A 54 10.10 -13.87 7.95
N ILE A 55 10.39 -12.62 8.33
CA ILE A 55 11.49 -11.83 7.75
C ILE A 55 12.81 -12.59 7.89
N ASP A 56 13.09 -13.12 9.08
CA ASP A 56 14.31 -13.86 9.36
C ASP A 56 14.41 -15.15 8.52
N SER A 57 13.26 -15.72 8.14
CA SER A 57 13.19 -16.95 7.34
C SER A 57 13.31 -16.73 5.83
N VAL A 58 12.77 -15.62 5.29
CA VAL A 58 12.70 -15.40 3.83
C VAL A 58 13.49 -14.21 3.33
N ASN A 59 14.04 -13.36 4.21
CA ASN A 59 14.61 -12.03 3.99
C ASN A 59 13.59 -10.89 3.81
N ILE A 60 14.07 -9.65 4.03
CA ILE A 60 13.24 -8.44 4.00
C ILE A 60 12.55 -8.19 2.65
N PHE A 61 13.21 -8.54 1.55
CA PHE A 61 12.65 -8.38 0.21
C PHE A 61 11.46 -9.32 0.01
N GLN A 62 11.60 -10.62 0.32
CA GLN A 62 10.50 -11.57 0.18
C GLN A 62 9.38 -11.29 1.19
N ALA A 63 9.70 -10.90 2.42
CA ALA A 63 8.71 -10.49 3.41
C ALA A 63 7.87 -9.29 2.91
N THR A 64 8.52 -8.32 2.26
CA THR A 64 7.82 -7.17 1.64
C THR A 64 6.88 -7.63 0.52
N MET A 65 7.33 -8.56 -0.33
CA MET A 65 6.53 -9.13 -1.42
C MET A 65 5.32 -9.92 -0.89
N LEU A 66 5.49 -10.63 0.24
CA LEU A 66 4.40 -11.31 0.94
C LEU A 66 3.39 -10.32 1.53
N ALA A 67 3.86 -9.28 2.24
CA ALA A 67 2.99 -8.26 2.80
C ALA A 67 2.16 -7.56 1.71
N MET A 68 2.77 -7.21 0.57
CA MET A 68 2.06 -6.62 -0.58
C MET A 68 0.98 -7.57 -1.15
N ARG A 69 1.28 -8.86 -1.27
CA ARG A 69 0.31 -9.86 -1.74
C ARG A 69 -0.87 -9.98 -0.78
N GLU A 70 -0.60 -10.04 0.52
CA GLU A 70 -1.66 -10.05 1.53
C GLU A 70 -2.52 -8.80 1.50
N ALA A 71 -1.90 -7.63 1.35
CA ALA A 71 -2.61 -6.36 1.27
C ALA A 71 -3.61 -6.36 0.10
N VAL A 72 -3.19 -6.81 -1.09
CA VAL A 72 -4.08 -6.93 -2.25
C VAL A 72 -5.16 -7.99 -2.05
N ALA A 73 -4.83 -9.13 -1.45
CA ALA A 73 -5.80 -10.20 -1.18
C ALA A 73 -6.90 -9.79 -0.17
N LYS A 74 -6.61 -8.82 0.71
CA LYS A 74 -7.54 -8.28 1.71
C LYS A 74 -8.37 -7.10 1.19
N LEU A 75 -8.21 -6.69 -0.07
CA LEU A 75 -9.07 -5.68 -0.68
C LEU A 75 -10.52 -6.19 -0.78
N GLN A 76 -11.47 -5.30 -0.51
CA GLN A 76 -12.91 -5.61 -0.62
C GLN A 76 -13.34 -5.90 -2.06
N VAL A 77 -12.60 -5.38 -3.04
CA VAL A 77 -12.85 -5.56 -4.46
C VAL A 77 -11.55 -5.93 -5.15
N ALA A 78 -11.62 -6.90 -6.07
CA ALA A 78 -10.46 -7.35 -6.84
C ALA A 78 -10.04 -6.26 -7.85
N PRO A 79 -8.78 -5.80 -7.84
CA PRO A 79 -8.29 -4.84 -8.82
C PRO A 79 -7.97 -5.50 -10.16
N ASP A 80 -8.21 -4.79 -11.27
CA ASP A 80 -7.74 -5.20 -12.60
C ASP A 80 -6.24 -5.00 -12.80
N CYS A 81 -5.68 -3.98 -12.12
CA CYS A 81 -4.26 -3.68 -12.13
C CYS A 81 -3.79 -3.17 -10.77
N VAL A 82 -2.51 -3.42 -10.47
CA VAL A 82 -1.86 -3.00 -9.23
C VAL A 82 -0.61 -2.20 -9.58
N LEU A 83 -0.55 -0.97 -9.09
CA LEU A 83 0.65 -0.13 -9.15
C LEU A 83 1.42 -0.27 -7.84
N VAL A 84 2.70 -0.63 -7.92
CA VAL A 84 3.55 -0.89 -6.75
C VAL A 84 4.67 0.15 -6.71
N ASP A 85 4.86 0.79 -5.57
CA ASP A 85 6.01 1.69 -5.39
C ASP A 85 7.31 0.89 -5.34
N GLY A 86 8.25 1.23 -6.22
CA GLY A 86 9.58 0.64 -6.27
C GLY A 86 9.93 0.03 -7.62
N GLY A 87 10.99 -0.78 -7.62
CA GLY A 87 11.57 -1.36 -8.84
C GLY A 87 11.07 -2.75 -9.19
N ARG A 88 10.32 -3.41 -8.31
CA ARG A 88 9.82 -4.78 -8.51
C ARG A 88 8.40 -4.88 -7.95
N ALA A 89 7.54 -5.61 -8.64
CA ALA A 89 6.19 -5.91 -8.19
C ALA A 89 6.05 -7.42 -7.96
N PRO A 90 5.31 -7.86 -6.93
CA PRO A 90 5.05 -9.28 -6.73
C PRO A 90 4.09 -9.80 -7.80
N ALA A 91 4.20 -11.10 -8.09
CA ALA A 91 3.12 -11.78 -8.80
C ALA A 91 1.91 -11.87 -7.87
N PHE A 92 0.83 -11.17 -8.21
CA PHE A 92 -0.45 -11.28 -7.52
C PHE A 92 -1.25 -12.46 -8.06
N ALA A 93 -2.11 -13.04 -7.22
CA ALA A 93 -3.03 -14.09 -7.66
C ALA A 93 -4.13 -13.50 -8.58
N GLY A 94 -4.58 -14.27 -9.57
CA GLY A 94 -5.64 -13.86 -10.50
C GLY A 94 -5.14 -13.18 -11.78
N THR A 95 -5.98 -12.34 -12.39
CA THR A 95 -5.70 -11.64 -13.67
C THR A 95 -5.12 -10.25 -13.48
N ALA A 96 -4.90 -9.81 -12.24
CA ALA A 96 -4.42 -8.48 -11.93
C ALA A 96 -3.00 -8.26 -12.49
N LYS A 97 -2.86 -7.29 -13.39
CA LYS A 97 -1.53 -6.90 -13.92
C LYS A 97 -0.80 -6.05 -12.89
N ALA A 98 0.48 -6.34 -12.66
CA ALA A 98 1.31 -5.59 -11.72
C ALA A 98 2.31 -4.69 -12.44
N PHE A 99 2.39 -3.43 -12.05
CA PHE A 99 3.34 -2.46 -12.60
C PHE A 99 4.15 -1.83 -11.47
N ALA A 100 5.48 -1.97 -11.54
CA ALA A 100 6.39 -1.30 -10.62
C ALA A 100 6.61 0.15 -11.09
N VAL A 101 6.42 1.11 -10.19
CA VAL A 101 6.58 2.53 -10.46
C VAL A 101 7.65 3.08 -9.51
N VAL A 102 8.78 3.51 -10.05
CA VAL A 102 9.85 4.12 -9.26
C VAL A 102 9.41 5.51 -8.79
N ARG A 103 9.40 5.72 -7.46
CA ARG A 103 8.85 6.93 -6.80
C ARG A 103 7.37 7.09 -7.16
N GLY A 104 6.63 6.02 -6.95
CA GLY A 104 5.22 5.93 -7.30
C GLY A 104 4.34 6.83 -6.45
N ASP A 105 4.74 7.06 -5.20
CA ASP A 105 4.11 7.99 -4.26
C ASP A 105 3.96 9.41 -4.84
N ALA A 106 4.98 9.92 -5.51
CA ALA A 106 4.95 11.25 -6.15
C ALA A 106 4.23 11.27 -7.51
N LYS A 107 3.87 10.10 -8.07
CA LYS A 107 3.36 9.96 -9.44
C LYS A 107 1.94 9.41 -9.52
N SER A 108 1.48 8.72 -8.48
CA SER A 108 0.19 8.07 -8.43
C SER A 108 -0.48 8.34 -7.11
N PHE A 109 -1.67 8.95 -7.18
CA PHE A 109 -2.48 9.26 -6.01
C PHE A 109 -2.85 8.00 -5.22
N SER A 110 -3.14 6.88 -5.89
CA SER A 110 -3.43 5.60 -5.22
C SER A 110 -2.23 5.03 -4.47
N ILE A 111 -1.00 5.29 -4.94
CA ILE A 111 0.23 4.89 -4.24
C ILE A 111 0.46 5.84 -3.05
N ALA A 112 0.23 7.14 -3.22
CA ALA A 112 0.29 8.11 -2.13
C ALA A 112 -0.67 7.75 -0.98
N CYS A 113 -1.91 7.34 -1.30
CA CYS A 113 -2.87 6.88 -0.29
C CYS A 113 -2.43 5.59 0.44
N ALA A 114 -1.54 4.79 -0.14
CA ALA A 114 -1.09 3.53 0.43
C ALA A 114 0.19 3.66 1.31
N SER A 115 0.79 4.86 1.36
CA SER A 115 2.10 5.17 1.96
C SER A 115 2.00 5.89 3.31
#